data_AF-A0A6N2DVN4-F1
#
_entry.id   AF-A0A6N2DVN4-F1
#
_cell.length_a   1.000
_cell.length_b   1.000
_cell.length_c   1.000
_cell.angle_alpha   90.00
_cell.angle_beta   90.00
_cell.angle_gamma   90.00
#
_symmetry.space_group_name_H-M   'P 1'
#
loop_
_entity.id
_entity.type
_entity.pdbx_description
1 polymer ?
#
loop_
_entity_poly.entity_id
_entity_poly.type
_entity_poly.pdbx_seq_one_letter_code
_entity_poly.pdbx_strand_id
1 'polypeptide(L)'
;MLPVAIFGLAGRDGAAAILRVARPLQAPPFRSVCVRHGSNTAKQVDATIMNSELAASSLSADVSLERSRPKRRRWLPVLAAAAVLIAPVAWIGYGMVVGTLFSQAIDRWIADRRAEGYVVSFAAREDVRRPWQSRAVFVEPVMAAPPGNDAWTWRAGRVVATLNPLRPQQLHLDLRGRHEVVADRSRPIRLVGEAGTFAVVATATDATGAATDITITDAGDHRATIAEFAGTVQAEAAGAGQPVTHATVSLTDIVFPSAWDLPLGPAVSRVRVVAALTGAPPDAATAPAIRAWSDAGGLVEVEAVDIAYGPATLAGNGTFTFDADGQPLAAFSVTMRGFLEAVNALRDRGLMRTEDAFAARFILSAMARTPEDGGPPELSAGLSVQDRELSIGPLVLLRLPVLVWPDSAPPPAR
;
A
#
# COMPACT_ATOMS: atom_id res chain seq x y z
N MET A 1 -2.88 -13.87 -2.99
CA MET A 1 -4.13 -13.20 -2.56
C MET A 1 -4.26 -13.03 -1.04
N LEU A 2 -3.66 -13.87 -0.18
CA LEU A 2 -3.67 -13.68 1.29
C LEU A 2 -3.00 -12.39 1.80
N PRO A 3 -1.84 -11.93 1.25
CA PRO A 3 -1.23 -10.68 1.70
C PRO A 3 -2.06 -9.45 1.32
N VAL A 4 -2.74 -9.51 0.16
CA VAL A 4 -3.57 -8.42 -0.39
C VAL A 4 -4.90 -8.30 0.37
N ALA A 5 -5.49 -9.42 0.80
CA ALA A 5 -6.68 -9.40 1.65
C ALA A 5 -6.38 -8.85 3.05
N ILE A 6 -5.24 -9.22 3.65
CA ILE A 6 -4.80 -8.68 4.95
C ILE A 6 -4.42 -7.19 4.83
N PHE A 7 -3.76 -6.78 3.73
CA PHE A 7 -3.48 -5.37 3.44
C PHE A 7 -4.75 -4.56 3.14
N GLY A 8 -5.75 -5.15 2.48
CA GLY A 8 -7.02 -4.51 2.16
C GLY A 8 -7.93 -4.35 3.38
N LEU A 9 -8.06 -5.39 4.21
CA LEU A 9 -8.97 -5.39 5.36
C LEU A 9 -8.40 -4.70 6.61
N ALA A 10 -7.08 -4.73 6.81
CA ALA A 10 -6.44 -4.10 7.97
C ALA A 10 -5.64 -2.83 7.65
N GLY A 11 -5.22 -2.63 6.39
CA GLY A 11 -4.18 -1.66 6.05
C GLY A 11 -4.70 -0.29 5.64
N ARG A 12 -5.59 -0.19 4.63
CA ARG A 12 -5.93 1.11 4.05
C ARG A 12 -7.09 1.80 4.76
N ASP A 13 -8.26 1.17 4.86
CA ASP A 13 -9.42 1.82 5.50
C ASP A 13 -9.29 1.86 7.02
N GLY A 14 -8.64 0.86 7.62
CA GLY A 14 -8.32 0.84 9.05
C GLY A 14 -7.32 1.94 9.42
N ALA A 15 -6.17 2.03 8.73
CA ALA A 15 -5.21 3.10 9.01
C ALA A 15 -5.77 4.47 8.61
N ALA A 16 -6.47 4.61 7.47
CA ALA A 16 -7.08 5.88 7.09
C ALA A 16 -8.17 6.32 8.08
N ALA A 17 -9.00 5.41 8.60
CA ALA A 17 -9.98 5.72 9.65
C ALA A 17 -9.28 6.12 10.96
N ILE A 18 -8.27 5.37 11.38
CA ILE A 18 -7.50 5.65 12.60
C ILE A 18 -6.76 7.00 12.49
N LEU A 19 -6.17 7.29 11.32
CA LEU A 19 -5.39 8.50 11.06
C LEU A 19 -6.26 9.73 10.73
N ARG A 20 -7.50 9.55 10.23
CA ARG A 20 -8.46 10.66 10.05
C ARG A 20 -8.83 11.32 11.37
N VAL A 21 -8.86 10.58 12.48
CA VAL A 21 -9.16 11.10 13.82
C VAL A 21 -8.00 11.93 14.41
N ALA A 22 -6.78 11.79 13.88
CA ALA A 22 -5.63 12.60 14.27
C ALA A 22 -5.53 13.96 13.51
N ARG A 23 -6.39 14.21 12.50
CA ARG A 23 -6.43 15.48 11.76
C ARG A 23 -6.90 16.73 12.53
N PRO A 24 -7.76 16.70 13.57
CA PRO A 24 -8.30 17.94 14.15
C PRO A 24 -7.27 18.75 14.96
N LEU A 25 -6.01 18.29 15.08
CA LEU A 25 -4.93 19.05 15.71
C LEU A 25 -4.08 19.87 14.70
N GLN A 26 -4.42 19.88 13.41
CA GLN A 26 -3.86 20.87 12.50
C GLN A 26 -4.53 22.22 12.75
N ALA A 27 -3.83 23.10 13.47
CA ALA A 27 -4.15 24.53 13.43
C ALA A 27 -4.21 24.98 11.97
N PRO A 28 -5.20 25.81 11.57
CA PRO A 28 -5.26 26.33 10.21
C PRO A 28 -3.96 27.09 9.90
N PRO A 29 -3.50 27.11 8.64
CA PRO A 29 -2.46 28.05 8.26
C PRO A 29 -2.96 29.45 8.63
N PHE A 30 -2.14 30.21 9.35
CA PHE A 30 -2.41 31.61 9.69
C PHE A 30 -2.78 32.37 8.40
N ARG A 31 -4.09 32.58 8.18
CA ARG A 31 -4.56 33.65 7.29
C ARG A 31 -4.22 34.95 8.00
N SER A 32 -3.21 35.65 7.50
CA SER A 32 -2.93 37.04 7.86
C SER A 32 -4.20 37.86 7.63
N VAL A 33 -4.89 38.19 8.72
CA VAL A 33 -5.95 39.19 8.74
C VAL A 33 -5.25 40.54 8.55
N CYS A 34 -5.22 41.03 7.32
CA CYS A 34 -4.94 42.44 7.04
C CYS A 34 -6.12 43.26 7.56
N VAL A 35 -5.96 43.85 8.75
CA VAL A 35 -6.87 44.90 9.22
C VAL A 35 -6.53 46.18 8.45
N ARG A 36 -7.50 46.62 7.67
CA ARG A 36 -7.54 47.90 6.95
C ARG A 36 -7.89 49.02 7.95
N HIS A 37 -7.00 49.99 8.10
CA HIS A 37 -7.27 51.40 8.40
C HIS A 37 -6.15 52.12 7.63
N GLY A 38 -6.39 52.94 6.60
CA GLY A 38 -7.44 53.92 6.43
C GLY A 38 -6.75 55.26 6.27
N SER A 39 -6.17 55.54 5.10
CA SER A 39 -5.81 56.90 4.71
C SER A 39 -5.92 57.06 3.20
N ASN A 40 -6.66 58.09 2.85
CA ASN A 40 -7.28 58.38 1.58
C ASN A 40 -6.30 59.12 0.65
N THR A 41 -6.53 58.96 -0.66
CA THR A 41 -6.23 59.91 -1.74
C THR A 41 -4.79 60.42 -1.93
N ALA A 42 -4.10 59.88 -2.93
CA ALA A 42 -3.09 60.59 -3.71
C ALA A 42 -3.71 61.05 -5.04
N LYS A 43 -3.61 62.34 -5.35
CA LYS A 43 -3.82 62.89 -6.69
C LYS A 43 -2.99 64.17 -6.84
N GLN A 44 -2.15 64.18 -7.89
CA GLN A 44 -1.59 65.36 -8.58
C GLN A 44 -0.61 66.26 -7.79
N VAL A 45 0.36 66.98 -8.34
CA VAL A 45 1.05 67.13 -9.64
C VAL A 45 2.18 68.16 -9.37
N ASP A 46 3.27 68.08 -10.14
CA ASP A 46 4.28 69.11 -10.48
C ASP A 46 5.14 69.86 -9.44
N ALA A 47 6.45 69.74 -9.72
CA ALA A 47 7.42 70.79 -10.02
C ALA A 47 7.64 72.00 -9.09
N THR A 48 8.92 72.12 -8.70
CA THR A 48 9.79 73.31 -8.80
C THR A 48 9.21 74.66 -8.36
N ILE A 49 9.81 75.27 -7.33
CA ILE A 49 10.31 76.66 -7.38
C ILE A 49 11.24 76.96 -6.18
N MET A 50 12.22 77.79 -6.52
CA MET A 50 13.37 78.35 -5.82
C MET A 50 13.00 79.44 -4.81
N ASN A 51 13.85 79.62 -3.78
CA ASN A 51 14.19 80.85 -3.00
C ASN A 51 14.37 80.51 -1.51
N SER A 52 15.60 80.54 -0.98
CA SER A 52 16.38 81.71 -0.54
C SER A 52 15.71 82.48 0.61
N GLU A 53 16.19 82.31 1.84
CA GLU A 53 16.93 83.35 2.58
C GLU A 53 17.09 83.00 4.07
N LEU A 54 18.34 83.18 4.53
CA LEU A 54 18.75 83.80 5.79
C LEU A 54 18.22 83.23 7.12
N ALA A 55 19.12 82.60 7.87
CA ALA A 55 19.71 83.24 9.05
C ALA A 55 20.80 82.33 9.65
N ALA A 56 22.05 82.77 9.51
CA ALA A 56 23.13 82.30 10.35
C ALA A 56 22.98 82.94 11.74
N SER A 57 22.90 82.14 12.79
CA SER A 57 23.14 82.59 14.17
C SER A 57 23.48 81.37 15.03
N SER A 58 24.80 81.19 15.21
CA SER A 58 25.47 80.67 16.42
C SER A 58 24.67 79.76 17.36
N LEU A 59 25.15 78.54 17.58
CA LEU A 59 25.49 78.08 18.93
C LEU A 59 26.23 76.74 18.86
N SER A 60 27.39 76.76 19.50
CA SER A 60 28.21 75.62 19.91
C SER A 60 27.38 74.46 20.45
N ALA A 61 27.61 73.25 19.94
CA ALA A 61 27.33 72.04 20.70
C ALA A 61 28.25 70.91 20.24
N ASP A 62 28.98 70.40 21.22
CA ASP A 62 29.91 69.30 21.16
C ASP A 62 29.42 68.11 20.33
N VAL A 63 30.37 67.57 19.59
CA VAL A 63 30.35 66.19 19.11
C VAL A 63 30.30 65.27 20.32
N SER A 64 29.14 64.70 20.61
CA SER A 64 28.98 63.51 21.44
C SER A 64 27.96 62.61 20.78
N LEU A 65 28.42 61.81 19.82
CA LEU A 65 27.68 60.65 19.31
C LEU A 65 27.64 59.60 20.42
N GLU A 66 26.73 59.78 21.37
CA GLU A 66 26.38 58.77 22.34
C GLU A 66 25.71 57.62 21.58
N ARG A 67 26.49 56.57 21.27
CA ARG A 67 25.97 55.28 20.78
C ARG A 67 25.00 54.77 21.83
N SER A 68 23.72 55.05 21.64
CA SER A 68 22.63 54.45 22.38
C SER A 68 22.71 52.93 22.18
N ARG A 69 23.32 52.23 23.14
CA ARG A 69 23.26 50.78 23.21
C ARG A 69 21.78 50.43 23.31
N PRO A 70 21.19 49.69 22.34
CA PRO A 70 19.78 49.35 22.44
C PRO A 70 19.60 48.59 23.75
N LYS A 71 18.64 49.01 24.58
CA LYS A 71 18.16 48.28 25.77
C LYS A 71 17.69 46.90 25.31
N ARG A 72 18.62 45.96 25.11
CA ARG A 72 18.34 44.57 24.73
C ARG A 72 17.76 43.85 25.95
N ARG A 73 16.45 44.03 26.12
CA ARG A 73 15.45 43.04 26.53
C ARG A 73 15.86 42.16 27.74
N ARG A 74 15.88 42.75 28.95
CA ARG A 74 16.02 42.06 30.27
C ARG A 74 15.01 40.91 30.49
N TRP A 75 13.95 40.84 29.69
CA TRP A 75 12.93 39.78 29.72
C TRP A 75 13.32 38.53 28.92
N LEU A 76 14.35 38.59 28.07
CA LEU A 76 14.84 37.43 27.30
C LEU A 76 15.20 36.21 28.17
N PRO A 77 15.99 36.33 29.25
CA PRO A 77 16.34 35.16 30.07
C PRO A 77 15.14 34.57 30.82
N VAL A 78 14.20 35.41 31.26
CA VAL A 78 12.97 34.95 31.94
C VAL A 78 12.07 34.20 30.97
N LEU A 79 11.88 34.73 29.76
CA LEU A 79 11.13 34.04 28.70
C LEU A 79 11.82 32.74 28.27
N ALA A 80 13.14 32.73 28.20
CA ALA A 80 13.91 31.52 27.90
C ALA A 80 13.73 30.46 28.99
N ALA A 81 13.84 30.83 30.28
CA ALA A 81 13.62 29.92 31.39
C ALA A 81 12.18 29.38 31.43
N ALA A 82 11.19 30.24 31.20
CA ALA A 82 9.79 29.82 31.09
C ALA A 82 9.57 28.85 29.91
N ALA A 83 10.17 29.12 28.74
CA ALA A 83 10.08 28.22 27.60
C ALA A 83 10.71 26.85 27.88
N VAL A 84 11.85 26.80 28.59
CA VAL A 84 12.50 25.55 29.01
C VAL A 84 11.63 24.72 29.95
N LEU A 85 10.83 25.37 30.81
CA LEU A 85 9.90 24.66 31.71
C LEU A 85 8.58 24.26 31.04
N ILE A 86 8.05 25.10 30.15
CA ILE A 86 6.78 24.85 29.46
C ILE A 86 6.93 23.78 28.38
N ALA A 87 8.05 23.76 27.65
CA ALA A 87 8.22 22.85 26.52
C ALA A 87 8.11 21.36 26.90
N PRO A 88 8.72 20.84 27.98
CA PRO A 88 8.53 19.45 28.41
C PRO A 88 7.09 19.13 28.81
N VAL A 89 6.42 20.04 29.51
CA VAL A 89 5.01 19.84 29.93
C VAL A 89 4.08 19.83 28.72
N ALA A 90 4.27 20.77 27.78
CA ALA A 90 3.53 20.82 26.54
C ALA A 90 3.78 19.56 25.69
N TRP A 91 5.02 19.06 25.64
CA TRP A 91 5.38 17.82 24.96
C TRP A 91 4.70 16.59 25.58
N ILE A 92 4.76 16.47 26.91
CA ILE A 92 4.08 15.39 27.65
C ILE A 92 2.58 15.44 27.41
N GLY A 93 1.96 16.63 27.53
CA GLY A 93 0.55 16.83 27.26
C GLY A 93 0.16 16.45 25.84
N TYR A 94 0.91 16.92 24.84
CA TYR A 94 0.70 16.59 23.43
C TYR A 94 0.75 15.08 23.18
N GLY A 95 1.80 14.39 23.65
CA GLY A 95 1.94 12.95 23.47
C GLY A 95 0.81 12.14 24.12
N MET A 96 0.35 12.57 25.30
CA MET A 96 -0.79 11.94 25.98
C MET A 96 -2.12 12.16 25.24
N VAL A 97 -2.33 13.36 24.68
CA VAL A 97 -3.52 13.65 23.85
C VAL A 97 -3.51 12.80 22.59
N VAL A 98 -2.38 12.74 21.87
CA VAL A 98 -2.24 11.88 20.68
C VAL A 98 -2.50 10.41 21.02
N GLY A 99 -1.97 9.91 22.14
CA GLY A 99 -2.24 8.55 22.58
C GLY A 99 -3.70 8.28 22.95
N THR A 100 -4.42 9.28 23.44
CA THR A 100 -5.86 9.18 23.72
C THR A 100 -6.67 9.13 22.43
N LEU A 101 -6.36 10.02 21.48
CA LEU A 101 -6.99 10.03 20.15
C LEU A 101 -6.73 8.72 19.42
N PHE A 102 -5.52 8.16 19.53
CA PHE A 102 -5.18 6.85 18.95
C PHE A 102 -6.07 5.73 19.49
N SER A 103 -6.23 5.63 20.81
CA SER A 103 -7.10 4.63 21.44
C SER A 103 -8.56 4.80 20.99
N GLN A 104 -9.06 6.04 20.99
CA GLN A 104 -10.43 6.34 20.56
C GLN A 104 -10.66 6.02 19.09
N ALA A 105 -9.66 6.25 18.24
CA ALA A 105 -9.74 5.96 16.82
C ALA A 105 -9.81 4.46 16.56
N ILE A 106 -9.07 3.66 17.32
CA ILE A 106 -9.21 2.19 17.32
C ILE A 106 -10.60 1.77 17.79
N ASP A 107 -11.09 2.31 18.91
CA ASP A 107 -12.41 1.98 19.45
C ASP A 107 -13.52 2.28 18.45
N ARG A 108 -13.41 3.44 17.79
CA ARG A 108 -14.34 3.85 16.74
C ARG A 108 -14.28 2.91 15.54
N TRP A 109 -13.09 2.57 15.05
CA TRP A 109 -12.94 1.60 13.96
C TRP A 109 -13.55 0.24 14.31
N ILE A 110 -13.32 -0.27 15.53
CA ILE A 110 -13.93 -1.53 15.99
C ILE A 110 -15.45 -1.42 16.02
N ALA A 111 -15.99 -0.31 16.52
CA ALA A 111 -17.43 -0.06 16.58
C ALA A 111 -18.05 0.02 15.17
N ASP A 112 -17.40 0.74 14.25
CA ASP A 112 -17.83 0.86 12.85
C ASP A 112 -17.85 -0.51 12.16
N ARG A 113 -16.78 -1.32 12.32
CA ARG A 113 -16.74 -2.70 11.79
C ARG A 113 -17.85 -3.60 12.38
N ARG A 114 -18.11 -3.49 13.69
CA ARG A 114 -19.21 -4.24 14.32
C ARG A 114 -20.59 -3.78 13.84
N ALA A 115 -20.76 -2.49 13.56
CA ALA A 115 -22.00 -1.96 12.98
C ALA A 115 -22.24 -2.47 11.55
N GLU A 116 -21.16 -2.71 10.80
CA GLU A 116 -21.20 -3.36 9.49
C GLU A 116 -21.42 -4.89 9.55
N GLY A 117 -21.52 -5.47 10.75
CA GLY A 117 -21.78 -6.89 10.98
C GLY A 117 -20.54 -7.76 11.16
N TYR A 118 -19.33 -7.18 11.18
CA TYR A 118 -18.11 -7.95 11.47
C TYR A 118 -18.02 -8.31 12.95
N VAL A 119 -17.55 -9.51 13.23
CA VAL A 119 -17.22 -9.93 14.59
C VAL A 119 -15.75 -9.63 14.84
N VAL A 120 -15.46 -8.58 15.59
CA VAL A 120 -14.11 -8.25 16.06
C VAL A 120 -14.01 -8.58 17.55
N SER A 121 -13.20 -9.56 17.92
CA SER A 121 -12.94 -9.94 19.32
C SER A 121 -11.45 -10.15 19.58
N PHE A 122 -11.07 -10.18 20.85
CA PHE A 122 -9.69 -10.37 21.31
C PHE A 122 -9.73 -10.86 22.75
N ALA A 123 -8.75 -11.68 23.15
CA ALA A 123 -8.66 -12.19 24.52
C ALA A 123 -8.33 -11.06 25.51
N ALA A 124 -7.42 -10.17 25.12
CA ALA A 124 -7.05 -8.99 25.88
C ALA A 124 -6.59 -7.86 24.94
N ARG A 125 -6.76 -6.62 25.40
CA ARG A 125 -6.17 -5.43 24.80
C ARG A 125 -5.42 -4.63 25.86
N GLU A 126 -4.15 -4.36 25.61
CA GLU A 126 -3.32 -3.52 26.48
C GLU A 126 -2.92 -2.24 25.74
N ASP A 127 -3.35 -1.09 26.28
CA ASP A 127 -3.01 0.22 25.74
C ASP A 127 -1.95 0.90 26.60
N VAL A 128 -0.75 1.07 26.03
CA VAL A 128 0.36 1.77 26.66
C VAL A 128 0.49 3.15 26.04
N ARG A 129 0.19 4.19 26.82
CA ARG A 129 0.33 5.59 26.41
C ARG A 129 1.59 6.18 27.04
N ARG A 130 2.52 6.65 26.22
CA ARG A 130 3.72 7.40 26.65
C ARG A 130 3.88 8.66 25.79
N PRO A 131 4.48 9.74 26.32
CA PRO A 131 4.68 10.99 25.58
C PRO A 131 5.37 10.86 24.22
N TRP A 132 6.19 9.82 24.03
CA TRP A 132 6.99 9.59 22.81
C TRP A 132 6.50 8.39 21.98
N GLN A 133 5.57 7.57 22.50
CA GLN A 133 5.06 6.40 21.81
C GLN A 133 3.75 5.93 22.44
N SER A 134 2.73 5.71 21.62
CA SER A 134 1.51 5.02 22.02
C SER A 134 1.46 3.66 21.36
N ARG A 135 1.07 2.63 22.11
CA ARG A 135 1.03 1.24 21.66
C ARG A 135 -0.26 0.58 22.11
N ALA A 136 -0.92 -0.12 21.21
CA ALA A 136 -2.04 -1.01 21.49
C ALA A 136 -1.61 -2.45 21.16
N VAL A 137 -1.69 -3.35 22.14
CA VAL A 137 -1.36 -4.77 21.98
C VAL A 137 -2.64 -5.57 22.06
N PHE A 138 -2.95 -6.31 21.00
CA PHE A 138 -4.07 -7.24 20.94
C PHE A 138 -3.55 -8.65 21.09
N VAL A 139 -4.10 -9.38 22.07
CA VAL A 139 -3.81 -10.79 22.31
C VAL A 139 -4.94 -11.62 21.72
N GLU A 140 -4.56 -12.59 20.88
CA GLU A 140 -5.49 -13.47 20.16
C GLU A 140 -6.63 -12.72 19.46
N PRO A 141 -6.34 -11.69 18.63
CA PRO A 141 -7.38 -11.01 17.88
C PRO A 141 -8.04 -11.96 16.88
N VAL A 142 -9.36 -11.85 16.80
CA VAL A 142 -10.22 -12.55 15.85
C VAL A 142 -11.04 -11.52 15.10
N MET A 143 -11.06 -11.64 13.78
CA MET A 143 -11.96 -10.89 12.91
C MET A 143 -12.72 -11.88 12.04
N ALA A 144 -14.04 -11.87 12.12
CA ALA A 144 -14.88 -12.66 11.22
C ALA A 144 -15.77 -11.74 10.39
N ALA A 145 -15.87 -12.05 9.10
CA ALA A 145 -16.82 -11.43 8.20
C ALA A 145 -18.26 -11.74 8.61
N PRO A 146 -19.22 -10.87 8.27
CA PRO A 146 -20.64 -11.15 8.46
C PRO A 146 -21.03 -12.49 7.80
N PRO A 147 -21.98 -13.25 8.38
CA PRO A 147 -22.47 -14.49 7.79
C PRO A 147 -23.08 -14.25 6.39
N GLY A 148 -22.64 -15.03 5.41
CA GLY A 148 -23.01 -14.93 3.98
C GLY A 148 -22.23 -15.95 3.15
N ASN A 149 -22.31 -15.88 1.81
CA ASN A 149 -21.64 -16.83 0.90
C ASN A 149 -20.10 -16.76 0.89
N ASP A 150 -19.49 -15.82 1.62
CA ASP A 150 -18.05 -15.62 1.75
C ASP A 150 -17.64 -15.35 3.22
N ALA A 151 -18.25 -16.08 4.15
CA ALA A 151 -17.86 -15.98 5.55
C ALA A 151 -16.38 -16.37 5.69
N TRP A 152 -15.58 -15.49 6.26
CA TRP A 152 -14.19 -15.78 6.59
C TRP A 152 -13.90 -15.38 8.03
N THR A 153 -12.99 -16.10 8.66
CA THR A 153 -12.48 -15.81 10.00
C THR A 153 -10.97 -15.75 9.92
N TRP A 154 -10.40 -14.62 10.35
CA TRP A 154 -8.99 -14.45 10.58
C TRP A 154 -8.72 -14.47 12.09
N ARG A 155 -7.65 -15.17 12.48
CA ARG A 155 -7.12 -15.20 13.84
C ARG A 155 -5.62 -14.93 13.78
N ALA A 156 -5.09 -14.21 14.75
CA ALA A 156 -3.65 -14.10 14.94
C ALA A 156 -3.31 -14.31 16.41
N GLY A 157 -2.07 -14.72 16.72
CA GLY A 157 -1.64 -14.84 18.11
C GLY A 157 -1.48 -13.48 18.80
N ARG A 158 -0.94 -12.50 18.08
CA ARG A 158 -0.68 -11.16 18.62
C ARG A 158 -0.61 -10.12 17.51
N VAL A 159 -1.18 -8.95 17.74
CA VAL A 159 -1.01 -7.77 16.88
C VAL A 159 -0.60 -6.59 17.72
N VAL A 160 0.44 -5.87 17.30
CA VAL A 160 0.92 -4.67 17.99
C VAL A 160 0.81 -3.47 17.06
N ALA A 161 -0.06 -2.53 17.40
CA ALA A 161 -0.20 -1.26 16.72
C ALA A 161 0.56 -0.17 17.50
N THR A 162 1.42 0.58 16.82
CA THR A 162 2.29 1.60 17.43
C THR A 162 2.18 2.91 16.66
N LEU A 163 2.01 4.00 17.40
CA LEU A 163 1.94 5.37 16.89
C LEU A 163 3.02 6.24 17.56
N ASN A 164 3.79 6.96 16.75
CA ASN A 164 4.75 7.95 17.24
C ASN A 164 4.12 9.35 17.22
N PRO A 165 4.01 10.07 18.35
CA PRO A 165 3.47 11.44 18.38
C PRO A 165 4.21 12.44 17.48
N LEU A 166 5.50 12.26 17.19
CA LEU A 166 6.22 13.11 16.22
C LEU A 166 5.81 12.85 14.76
N ARG A 167 5.23 11.69 14.47
CA ARG A 167 4.75 11.28 13.15
C ARG A 167 3.35 10.65 13.30
N PRO A 168 2.34 11.44 13.72
CA PRO A 168 1.01 10.91 14.04
C PRO A 168 0.24 10.42 12.80
N GLN A 169 0.84 10.57 11.62
CA GLN A 169 0.34 10.13 10.32
C GLN A 169 0.85 8.73 9.93
N GLN A 170 1.77 8.14 10.70
CA GLN A 170 2.38 6.85 10.43
C GLN A 170 1.99 5.84 11.51
N LEU A 171 1.20 4.85 11.11
CA LEU A 171 0.84 3.71 11.94
C LEU A 171 1.81 2.56 11.65
N HIS A 172 2.48 2.05 12.68
CA HIS A 172 3.32 0.86 12.59
C HIS A 172 2.57 -0.34 13.16
N LEU A 173 2.43 -1.40 12.37
CA LEU A 173 1.84 -2.67 12.77
C LEU A 173 2.94 -3.74 12.79
N ASP A 174 3.08 -4.44 13.91
CA ASP A 174 3.85 -5.68 14.03
C ASP A 174 2.86 -6.84 14.07
N LEU A 175 2.93 -7.66 13.02
CA LEU A 175 2.06 -8.78 12.70
C LEU A 175 2.85 -10.10 12.73
N ARG A 176 4.00 -10.18 13.41
CA ARG A 176 4.79 -11.42 13.43
C ARG A 176 4.04 -12.59 14.09
N GLY A 177 4.53 -13.79 13.81
CA GLY A 177 4.02 -15.03 14.39
C GLY A 177 2.90 -15.64 13.57
N ARG A 178 2.04 -16.41 14.25
CA ARG A 178 1.04 -17.28 13.62
C ARG A 178 -0.26 -16.52 13.32
N HIS A 179 -0.75 -16.73 12.10
CA HIS A 179 -2.03 -16.30 11.54
C HIS A 179 -2.80 -17.51 11.04
N GLU A 180 -4.10 -17.49 11.20
CA GLU A 180 -5.00 -18.50 10.67
C GLU A 180 -6.14 -17.81 9.95
N VAL A 181 -6.37 -18.21 8.69
CA VAL A 181 -7.50 -17.76 7.89
C VAL A 181 -8.33 -18.98 7.55
N VAL A 182 -9.60 -18.93 7.92
CA VAL A 182 -10.61 -19.91 7.54
C VAL A 182 -11.61 -19.18 6.66
N ALA A 183 -11.87 -19.66 5.45
CA ALA A 183 -12.89 -19.13 4.58
C ALA A 183 -13.89 -20.25 4.23
N ASP A 184 -15.15 -20.06 4.62
CA ASP A 184 -16.27 -20.93 4.32
C ASP A 184 -16.85 -20.54 2.96
N ARG A 185 -16.20 -21.02 1.91
CA ARG A 185 -16.70 -20.98 0.53
C ARG A 185 -17.34 -22.33 0.17
N SER A 186 -17.58 -22.54 -1.13
CA SER A 186 -17.99 -23.84 -1.69
C SER A 186 -17.10 -25.02 -1.24
N ARG A 187 -15.85 -24.76 -0.87
CA ARG A 187 -14.99 -25.64 -0.06
C ARG A 187 -14.37 -24.83 1.07
N PRO A 188 -14.36 -25.32 2.32
CA PRO A 188 -13.70 -24.64 3.42
C PRO A 188 -12.19 -24.59 3.14
N ILE A 189 -11.65 -23.39 3.08
CA ILE A 189 -10.21 -23.16 2.93
C ILE A 189 -9.66 -22.78 4.30
N ARG A 190 -8.77 -23.60 4.83
CA ARG A 190 -8.00 -23.28 6.03
C ARG A 190 -6.54 -23.08 5.66
N LEU A 191 -6.01 -21.91 6.00
CA LEU A 191 -4.62 -21.53 5.77
C LEU A 191 -4.03 -21.06 7.08
N VAL A 192 -2.93 -21.68 7.49
CA VAL A 192 -2.14 -21.26 8.64
C VAL A 192 -0.84 -20.66 8.12
N GLY A 193 -0.66 -19.37 8.37
CA GLY A 193 0.57 -18.63 8.06
C GLY A 193 1.40 -18.43 9.32
N GLU A 194 2.71 -18.52 9.24
CA GLU A 194 3.62 -18.08 10.29
C GLU A 194 4.73 -17.25 9.65
N ALA A 195 5.06 -16.11 10.24
CA ALA A 195 6.13 -15.25 9.76
C ALA A 195 7.09 -14.90 10.91
N GLY A 196 8.40 -15.08 10.68
CA GLY A 196 9.44 -14.69 11.63
C GLY A 196 9.45 -13.18 11.87
N THR A 197 9.30 -12.41 10.79
CA THR A 197 9.01 -10.97 10.84
C THR A 197 7.81 -10.64 9.98
N PHE A 198 7.00 -9.68 10.41
CA PHE A 198 5.98 -9.07 9.57
C PHE A 198 5.66 -7.68 10.10
N ALA A 199 6.11 -6.66 9.37
CA ALA A 199 5.89 -5.27 9.73
C ALA A 199 5.15 -4.54 8.61
N VAL A 200 4.20 -3.70 8.97
CA VAL A 200 3.49 -2.81 8.05
C VAL A 200 3.57 -1.38 8.59
N VAL A 201 3.89 -0.44 7.72
CA VAL A 201 3.83 1.00 8.00
C VAL A 201 2.79 1.59 7.07
N ALA A 202 1.74 2.18 7.64
CA ALA A 202 0.64 2.74 6.88
C ALA A 202 0.45 4.23 7.21
N THR A 203 0.14 5.00 6.18
CA THR A 203 -0.39 6.35 6.23
C THR A 203 -1.85 6.33 5.78
N ALA A 204 -2.47 7.50 5.56
CA ALA A 204 -3.83 7.56 5.06
C ALA A 204 -3.97 7.14 3.58
N THR A 205 -2.87 7.19 2.81
CA THR A 205 -2.86 6.90 1.36
C THR A 205 -1.87 5.81 0.99
N ASP A 206 -0.83 5.61 1.80
CA ASP A 206 0.28 4.74 1.46
C ASP A 206 0.42 3.64 2.49
N ALA A 207 0.85 2.47 2.06
CA ALA A 207 1.23 1.40 2.97
C ALA A 207 2.46 0.67 2.43
N THR A 208 3.40 0.36 3.30
CA THR A 208 4.57 -0.47 2.99
C THR A 208 4.62 -1.62 3.98
N GLY A 209 4.85 -2.83 3.50
CA GLY A 209 5.01 -4.01 4.34
C GLY A 209 6.18 -4.85 3.91
N ALA A 210 6.77 -5.51 4.91
CA ALA A 210 7.79 -6.52 4.69
C ALA A 210 7.59 -7.67 5.67
N ALA A 211 7.90 -8.88 5.23
CA ALA A 211 7.87 -10.07 6.06
C ALA A 211 8.96 -11.05 5.62
N THR A 212 9.51 -11.79 6.58
CA THR A 212 10.53 -12.82 6.33
C THR A 212 10.15 -14.13 7.01
N ASP A 213 10.74 -15.22 6.52
CA ASP A 213 10.57 -16.57 7.07
C ASP A 213 9.09 -16.98 7.12
N ILE A 214 8.39 -16.75 6.00
CA ILE A 214 6.96 -17.00 5.90
C ILE A 214 6.76 -18.47 5.58
N THR A 215 5.98 -19.14 6.40
CA THR A 215 5.49 -20.49 6.16
C THR A 215 3.98 -20.43 6.00
N ILE A 216 3.43 -21.07 4.97
CA ILE A 216 1.99 -21.22 4.76
C ILE A 216 1.68 -22.71 4.71
N THR A 217 0.72 -23.14 5.50
CA THR A 217 0.26 -24.53 5.55
C THR A 217 -1.22 -24.57 5.24
N ASP A 218 -1.63 -25.43 4.32
CA ASP A 218 -3.04 -25.64 3.98
C ASP A 218 -3.72 -26.70 4.86
N ALA A 219 -4.99 -26.98 4.60
CA ALA A 219 -5.77 -27.98 5.34
C ALA A 219 -5.27 -29.42 5.14
N GLY A 220 -4.52 -29.69 4.07
CA GLY A 220 -3.91 -30.99 3.76
C GLY A 220 -2.49 -31.13 4.30
N ASP A 221 -2.05 -30.22 5.17
CA ASP A 221 -0.69 -30.16 5.73
C ASP A 221 0.41 -29.94 4.67
N HIS A 222 0.03 -29.39 3.50
CA HIS A 222 1.00 -29.00 2.50
C HIS A 222 1.64 -27.68 2.87
N ARG A 223 2.97 -27.69 3.00
CA ARG A 223 3.76 -26.54 3.42
C ARG A 223 4.39 -25.82 2.23
N ALA A 224 4.10 -24.53 2.09
CA ALA A 224 4.82 -23.60 1.25
C ALA A 224 5.67 -22.66 2.11
N THR A 225 6.83 -22.23 1.61
CA THR A 225 7.67 -21.22 2.28
C THR A 225 7.98 -20.07 1.35
N ILE A 226 8.15 -18.88 1.91
CA ILE A 226 8.58 -17.67 1.21
C ILE A 226 9.64 -17.04 2.10
N ALA A 227 10.86 -16.87 1.59
CA ALA A 227 11.95 -16.30 2.38
C ALA A 227 11.70 -14.82 2.69
N GLU A 228 11.25 -14.06 1.68
CA GLU A 228 10.99 -12.63 1.82
C GLU A 228 9.76 -12.20 1.04
N PHE A 229 8.96 -11.33 1.66
CA PHE A 229 7.90 -10.56 1.05
C PHE A 229 8.17 -9.08 1.26
N ALA A 230 8.00 -8.28 0.22
CA ALA A 230 7.95 -6.84 0.29
C ALA A 230 6.79 -6.31 -0.54
N GLY A 231 6.08 -5.32 -0.02
CA GLY A 231 4.93 -4.72 -0.71
C GLY A 231 4.82 -3.23 -0.44
N THR A 232 4.44 -2.47 -1.46
CA THR A 232 4.05 -1.07 -1.33
C THR A 232 2.72 -0.84 -2.01
N VAL A 233 1.92 0.05 -1.46
CA VAL A 233 0.67 0.54 -2.04
C VAL A 233 0.65 2.05 -1.86
N GLN A 234 0.30 2.79 -2.91
CA GLN A 234 0.18 4.23 -2.92
C GLN A 234 -1.12 4.62 -3.61
N ALA A 235 -1.98 5.31 -2.89
CA ALA A 235 -3.26 5.78 -3.39
C ALA A 235 -3.16 7.22 -3.88
N GLU A 236 -3.41 7.44 -5.15
CA GLU A 236 -3.63 8.78 -5.68
C GLU A 236 -5.12 9.13 -5.60
N ALA A 237 -5.41 10.30 -5.04
CA ALA A 237 -6.78 10.76 -4.93
C ALA A 237 -7.34 11.08 -6.32
N ALA A 238 -8.57 10.62 -6.57
CA ALA A 238 -9.38 11.04 -7.70
C ALA A 238 -9.51 12.58 -7.69
N GLY A 239 -8.76 13.27 -8.55
CA GLY A 239 -8.98 14.69 -8.81
C GLY A 239 -10.28 14.87 -9.61
N ALA A 240 -10.18 15.29 -10.87
CA ALA A 240 -11.29 15.27 -11.82
C ALA A 240 -11.47 13.90 -12.52
N GLY A 241 -10.54 12.95 -12.32
CA GLY A 241 -10.52 11.62 -12.92
C GLY A 241 -10.79 10.50 -11.91
N GLN A 242 -10.61 9.25 -12.33
CA GLN A 242 -10.74 8.08 -11.44
C GLN A 242 -9.56 7.98 -10.47
N PRO A 243 -9.77 7.41 -9.26
CA PRO A 243 -8.67 7.15 -8.35
C PRO A 243 -7.74 6.10 -8.94
N VAL A 244 -6.44 6.29 -8.76
CA VAL A 244 -5.41 5.32 -9.17
C VAL A 244 -4.69 4.82 -7.94
N THR A 245 -4.47 3.51 -7.84
CA THR A 245 -3.68 2.91 -6.77
C THR A 245 -2.50 2.16 -7.36
N HIS A 246 -1.29 2.66 -7.12
CA HIS A 246 -0.06 1.98 -7.50
C HIS A 246 0.30 0.95 -6.44
N ALA A 247 0.69 -0.25 -6.87
CA ALA A 247 1.09 -1.33 -6.00
C ALA A 247 2.36 -2.00 -6.55
N THR A 248 3.32 -2.23 -5.67
CA THR A 248 4.45 -3.12 -5.94
C THR A 248 4.38 -4.29 -4.98
N VAL A 249 4.55 -5.50 -5.49
CA VAL A 249 4.67 -6.72 -4.70
C VAL A 249 5.93 -7.45 -5.13
N SER A 250 6.70 -7.95 -4.17
CA SER A 250 7.90 -8.76 -4.39
C SER A 250 7.92 -9.94 -3.43
N LEU A 251 8.23 -11.10 -3.97
CA LEU A 251 8.38 -12.37 -3.25
C LEU A 251 9.70 -12.98 -3.70
N THR A 252 10.50 -13.47 -2.74
CA THR A 252 11.78 -14.10 -2.99
C THR A 252 11.83 -15.48 -2.36
N ASP A 253 12.44 -16.43 -3.07
CA ASP A 253 12.63 -17.83 -2.68
C ASP A 253 11.35 -18.48 -2.16
N ILE A 254 10.38 -18.61 -3.06
CA ILE A 254 9.13 -19.31 -2.83
C ILE A 254 9.38 -20.80 -3.08
N VAL A 255 9.04 -21.64 -2.12
CA VAL A 255 9.08 -23.10 -2.27
C VAL A 255 7.67 -23.63 -2.04
N PHE A 256 7.11 -24.26 -3.07
CA PHE A 256 5.81 -24.88 -3.03
C PHE A 256 5.88 -26.34 -2.56
N PRO A 257 4.77 -26.90 -2.05
CA PRO A 257 4.69 -28.32 -1.73
C PRO A 257 4.96 -29.18 -2.96
N SER A 258 5.77 -30.23 -2.80
CA SER A 258 6.05 -31.18 -3.90
C SER A 258 4.78 -31.86 -4.43
N ALA A 259 3.75 -32.00 -3.59
CA ALA A 259 2.45 -32.57 -3.95
C ALA A 259 1.72 -31.81 -5.08
N TRP A 260 2.08 -30.55 -5.34
CA TRP A 260 1.47 -29.75 -6.40
C TRP A 260 2.07 -30.01 -7.79
N ASP A 261 3.14 -30.81 -7.87
CA ASP A 261 3.82 -31.24 -9.10
C ASP A 261 4.00 -30.13 -10.16
N LEU A 262 4.47 -28.97 -9.70
CA LEU A 262 4.57 -27.79 -10.55
C LEU A 262 5.58 -28.01 -11.70
N PRO A 263 5.35 -27.46 -12.91
CA PRO A 263 6.04 -27.88 -14.14
C PRO A 263 7.58 -27.70 -14.17
N LEU A 264 8.11 -26.61 -13.61
CA LEU A 264 9.55 -26.28 -13.65
C LEU A 264 10.26 -26.50 -12.31
N GLY A 265 9.61 -27.18 -11.37
CA GLY A 265 10.15 -27.46 -10.03
C GLY A 265 9.28 -26.87 -8.92
N PRO A 266 9.55 -27.21 -7.66
CA PRO A 266 8.81 -26.64 -6.54
C PRO A 266 9.23 -25.19 -6.21
N ALA A 267 10.36 -24.71 -6.74
CA ALA A 267 10.95 -23.43 -6.32
C ALA A 267 10.77 -22.34 -7.38
N VAL A 268 10.32 -21.17 -6.92
CA VAL A 268 10.28 -19.91 -7.68
C VAL A 268 11.17 -18.92 -6.95
N SER A 269 12.32 -18.58 -7.54
CA SER A 269 13.32 -17.74 -6.89
C SER A 269 12.84 -16.30 -6.71
N ARG A 270 12.02 -15.78 -7.64
CA ARG A 270 11.53 -14.41 -7.57
C ARG A 270 10.20 -14.23 -8.28
N VAL A 271 9.32 -13.43 -7.67
CA VAL A 271 8.15 -12.85 -8.32
C VAL A 271 8.10 -11.38 -7.95
N ARG A 272 8.08 -10.49 -8.93
CA ARG A 272 7.87 -9.05 -8.75
C ARG A 272 6.79 -8.58 -9.70
N VAL A 273 5.86 -7.78 -9.17
CA VAL A 273 4.78 -7.16 -9.92
C VAL A 273 4.71 -5.69 -9.53
N VAL A 274 4.66 -4.81 -10.52
CA VAL A 274 4.37 -3.38 -10.40
C VAL A 274 3.12 -3.12 -11.22
N ALA A 275 2.08 -2.57 -10.58
CA ALA A 275 0.80 -2.35 -11.22
C ALA A 275 0.12 -1.06 -10.74
N ALA A 276 -0.70 -0.48 -11.61
CA ALA A 276 -1.60 0.62 -11.32
C ALA A 276 -3.05 0.15 -11.49
N LEU A 277 -3.85 0.31 -10.44
CA LEU A 277 -5.28 0.00 -10.43
C LEU A 277 -6.08 1.29 -10.64
N THR A 278 -6.84 1.37 -11.72
CA THR A 278 -7.77 2.45 -12.01
C THR A 278 -9.17 2.09 -11.50
N GLY A 279 -9.78 3.02 -10.77
CA GLY A 279 -11.06 2.82 -10.11
C GLY A 279 -10.91 2.21 -8.71
N ALA A 280 -11.87 2.48 -7.83
CA ALA A 280 -11.89 1.87 -6.51
C ALA A 280 -12.24 0.38 -6.64
N PRO A 281 -11.42 -0.55 -6.12
CA PRO A 281 -11.76 -1.97 -6.15
C PRO A 281 -13.06 -2.19 -5.36
N PRO A 282 -13.92 -3.14 -5.78
CA PRO A 282 -15.15 -3.41 -5.06
C PRO A 282 -14.86 -3.98 -3.66
N ASP A 283 -15.64 -3.56 -2.68
CA ASP A 283 -15.51 -4.01 -1.27
C ASP A 283 -15.71 -5.53 -1.12
N ALA A 284 -16.49 -6.14 -2.03
CA ALA A 284 -16.70 -7.58 -2.12
C ALA A 284 -16.53 -8.05 -3.56
N ALA A 285 -15.81 -9.16 -3.75
CA ALA A 285 -15.56 -9.76 -5.05
C ALA A 285 -16.76 -10.60 -5.54
N THR A 286 -17.93 -9.96 -5.67
CA THR A 286 -19.17 -10.58 -6.17
C THR A 286 -19.30 -10.38 -7.68
N ALA A 287 -20.06 -11.25 -8.35
CA ALA A 287 -20.24 -11.15 -9.80
C ALA A 287 -20.76 -9.76 -10.22
N PRO A 288 -21.82 -9.21 -9.57
CA PRO A 288 -22.30 -7.88 -9.91
C PRO A 288 -21.29 -6.77 -9.61
N ALA A 289 -20.53 -6.86 -8.53
CA ALA A 289 -19.59 -5.82 -8.13
C ALA A 289 -18.34 -5.79 -9.03
N ILE A 290 -17.82 -6.96 -9.42
CA ILE A 290 -16.70 -7.08 -10.36
C ILE A 290 -17.10 -6.56 -11.74
N ARG A 291 -18.30 -6.92 -12.22
CA ARG A 291 -18.84 -6.39 -13.48
C ARG A 291 -19.02 -4.88 -13.41
N ALA A 292 -19.67 -4.36 -12.36
CA ALA A 292 -19.87 -2.91 -12.20
C ALA A 292 -18.55 -2.13 -12.13
N TRP A 293 -17.52 -2.69 -11.49
CA TRP A 293 -16.18 -2.09 -11.48
C TRP A 293 -15.57 -2.06 -12.88
N SER A 294 -15.63 -3.17 -13.62
CA SER A 294 -15.12 -3.25 -15.00
C SER A 294 -15.88 -2.31 -15.95
N ASP A 295 -17.22 -2.34 -15.92
CA ASP A 295 -18.10 -1.49 -16.72
C ASP A 295 -17.88 0.02 -16.46
N ALA A 296 -17.46 0.37 -15.24
CA ALA A 296 -17.07 1.73 -14.88
C ALA A 296 -15.67 2.12 -15.39
N GLY A 297 -15.00 1.29 -16.19
CA GLY A 297 -13.63 1.51 -16.69
C GLY A 297 -12.53 0.99 -15.75
N GLY A 298 -12.88 0.09 -14.83
CA GLY A 298 -11.93 -0.57 -13.95
C GLY A 298 -10.86 -1.32 -14.73
N LEU A 299 -9.59 -1.00 -14.46
CA LEU A 299 -8.45 -1.55 -15.19
C LEU A 299 -7.27 -1.76 -14.25
N VAL A 300 -6.55 -2.86 -14.42
CA VAL A 300 -5.22 -3.06 -13.85
C VAL A 300 -4.20 -2.93 -14.98
N GLU A 301 -3.39 -1.89 -14.93
CA GLU A 301 -2.20 -1.76 -15.77
C GLU A 301 -1.03 -2.41 -15.04
N VAL A 302 -0.46 -3.47 -15.62
CA VAL A 302 0.74 -4.13 -15.11
C VAL A 302 1.93 -3.50 -15.81
N GLU A 303 2.53 -2.51 -15.15
CA GLU A 303 3.69 -1.77 -15.64
C GLU A 303 4.91 -2.68 -15.82
N ALA A 304 5.11 -3.61 -14.88
CA ALA A 304 6.17 -4.61 -14.95
C ALA A 304 5.82 -5.88 -14.18
N VAL A 305 6.09 -7.03 -14.79
CA VAL A 305 6.14 -8.34 -14.13
C VAL A 305 7.52 -8.97 -14.39
N ASP A 306 8.12 -9.54 -13.36
CA ASP A 306 9.35 -10.32 -13.42
C ASP A 306 9.19 -11.59 -12.58
N ILE A 307 9.33 -12.76 -13.21
CA ILE A 307 9.19 -14.06 -12.58
C ILE A 307 10.40 -14.91 -12.94
N ALA A 308 11.11 -15.42 -11.94
CA ALA A 308 12.18 -16.40 -12.11
C ALA A 308 11.72 -17.75 -11.56
N TYR A 309 11.45 -18.70 -12.46
CA TYR A 309 10.88 -20.00 -12.12
C TYR A 309 11.68 -21.14 -12.76
N GLY A 310 12.36 -21.91 -11.90
CA GLY A 310 13.28 -22.95 -12.35
C GLY A 310 14.33 -22.36 -13.30
N PRO A 311 14.52 -22.92 -14.51
CA PRO A 311 15.50 -22.41 -15.45
C PRO A 311 15.01 -21.20 -16.27
N ALA A 312 13.73 -20.83 -16.16
CA ALA A 312 13.13 -19.79 -16.99
C ALA A 312 12.98 -18.47 -16.23
N THR A 313 13.16 -17.37 -16.95
CA THR A 313 12.74 -16.04 -16.48
C THR A 313 11.75 -15.44 -17.45
N LEU A 314 10.64 -14.93 -16.91
CA LEU A 314 9.60 -14.22 -17.65
C LEU A 314 9.60 -12.76 -17.20
N ALA A 315 9.70 -11.84 -18.15
CA ALA A 315 9.48 -10.42 -17.93
C ALA A 315 8.36 -9.92 -18.84
N GLY A 316 7.64 -8.88 -18.45
CA GLY A 316 6.62 -8.31 -19.33
C GLY A 316 5.85 -7.17 -18.72
N ASN A 317 4.86 -6.71 -19.47
CA ASN A 317 3.88 -5.72 -19.06
C ASN A 317 2.55 -6.02 -19.76
N GLY A 318 1.48 -5.38 -19.33
CA GLY A 318 0.18 -5.61 -19.93
C GLY A 318 -0.97 -4.96 -19.18
N THR A 319 -2.17 -5.37 -19.56
CA THR A 319 -3.41 -4.92 -18.96
C THR A 319 -4.27 -6.11 -18.58
N PHE A 320 -5.04 -5.92 -17.52
CA PHE A 320 -5.98 -6.91 -17.01
C PHE A 320 -7.28 -6.21 -16.58
N THR A 321 -8.39 -6.78 -16.99
CA THR A 321 -9.73 -6.40 -16.54
C THR A 321 -10.66 -7.62 -16.58
N PHE A 322 -11.96 -7.42 -16.44
CA PHE A 322 -12.97 -8.46 -16.61
C PHE A 322 -13.89 -8.13 -17.78
N ASP A 323 -14.34 -9.15 -18.50
CA ASP A 323 -15.38 -9.00 -19.52
C ASP A 323 -16.79 -8.84 -18.89
N ALA A 324 -17.80 -8.72 -19.75
CA ALA A 324 -19.20 -8.55 -19.33
C ALA A 324 -19.76 -9.73 -18.52
N ASP A 325 -19.15 -10.91 -18.60
CA ASP A 325 -19.51 -12.10 -17.82
C ASP A 325 -18.70 -12.22 -16.53
N GLY A 326 -17.83 -11.23 -16.26
CA GLY A 326 -16.92 -11.24 -15.11
C GLY A 326 -15.76 -12.22 -15.28
N GLN A 327 -15.47 -12.69 -16.50
CA GLN A 327 -14.31 -13.54 -16.77
C GLN A 327 -13.08 -12.68 -17.05
N PRO A 328 -11.88 -13.19 -16.75
CA PRO A 328 -10.63 -12.45 -17.02
C PRO A 328 -10.48 -12.07 -18.49
N LEU A 329 -10.16 -10.80 -18.74
CA LEU A 329 -9.75 -10.27 -20.03
C LEU A 329 -8.38 -9.62 -19.86
N ALA A 330 -7.37 -10.12 -20.56
CA ALA A 330 -6.00 -9.64 -20.37
C ALA A 330 -5.17 -9.67 -21.65
N ALA A 331 -4.22 -8.74 -21.76
CA ALA A 331 -3.25 -8.70 -22.83
C ALA A 331 -1.89 -8.30 -22.28
N PHE A 332 -0.87 -9.12 -22.53
CA PHE A 332 0.49 -8.91 -22.07
C PHE A 332 1.48 -9.00 -23.22
N SER A 333 2.51 -8.18 -23.19
CA SER A 333 3.73 -8.40 -23.95
C SER A 333 4.76 -9.01 -23.01
N VAL A 334 5.22 -10.21 -23.32
CA VAL A 334 6.16 -10.95 -22.49
C VAL A 334 7.42 -11.32 -23.24
N THR A 335 8.52 -11.37 -22.51
CA THR A 335 9.82 -11.86 -22.95
C THR A 335 10.26 -12.98 -22.02
N MET A 336 10.66 -14.11 -22.58
CA MET A 336 11.13 -15.27 -21.85
C MET A 336 12.59 -15.59 -22.20
N ARG A 337 13.41 -15.79 -21.17
CA ARG A 337 14.75 -16.38 -21.27
C ARG A 337 14.74 -17.78 -20.63
N GLY A 338 15.69 -18.62 -21.02
CA GLY A 338 15.79 -19.98 -20.49
C GLY A 338 14.71 -20.93 -21.02
N PHE A 339 14.09 -20.60 -22.15
CA PHE A 339 12.96 -21.36 -22.71
C PHE A 339 13.37 -22.77 -23.21
N LEU A 340 14.61 -22.95 -23.68
CA LEU A 340 15.11 -24.26 -24.10
C LEU A 340 15.31 -25.18 -22.90
N GLU A 341 15.84 -24.64 -21.81
CA GLU A 341 16.03 -25.31 -20.53
C GLU A 341 14.68 -25.64 -19.89
N ALA A 342 13.70 -24.75 -20.01
CA ALA A 342 12.32 -25.01 -19.58
C ALA A 342 11.71 -26.20 -20.35
N VAL A 343 11.86 -26.25 -21.68
CA VAL A 343 11.38 -27.39 -22.49
C VAL A 343 12.06 -28.69 -22.07
N ASN A 344 13.38 -28.65 -21.79
CA ASN A 344 14.08 -29.84 -21.28
C ASN A 344 13.53 -30.26 -19.90
N ALA A 345 13.30 -29.31 -18.99
CA ALA A 345 12.74 -29.61 -17.67
C ALA A 345 11.33 -30.24 -17.77
N LEU A 346 10.49 -29.75 -18.68
CA LEU A 346 9.17 -30.34 -18.93
C LEU A 346 9.28 -31.78 -19.47
N ARG A 347 10.19 -32.02 -20.43
CA ARG A 347 10.46 -33.36 -20.96
C ARG A 347 10.96 -34.30 -19.87
N ASP A 348 11.93 -33.87 -19.07
CA ASP A 348 12.58 -34.70 -18.06
C ASP A 348 11.60 -35.11 -16.94
N ARG A 349 10.54 -34.33 -16.74
CA ARG A 349 9.42 -34.66 -15.84
C ARG A 349 8.27 -35.43 -16.51
N GLY A 350 8.42 -35.79 -17.78
CA GLY A 350 7.40 -36.50 -18.54
C GLY A 350 6.17 -35.66 -18.91
N LEU A 351 6.22 -34.34 -18.72
CA LEU A 351 5.15 -33.41 -19.08
C LEU A 351 5.14 -33.08 -20.59
N MET A 352 6.21 -33.43 -21.30
CA MET A 352 6.33 -33.28 -22.75
C MET A 352 7.03 -34.50 -23.34
N ARG A 353 6.50 -35.03 -24.45
CA ARG A 353 7.12 -36.16 -25.16
C ARG A 353 8.46 -35.71 -25.77
N THR A 354 9.40 -36.64 -25.93
CA THR A 354 10.74 -36.35 -26.44
C THR A 354 10.71 -35.70 -27.82
N GLU A 355 9.87 -36.20 -28.71
CA GLU A 355 9.64 -35.70 -30.06
C GLU A 355 9.05 -34.28 -30.06
N ASP A 356 8.07 -34.01 -29.20
CA ASP A 356 7.44 -32.69 -29.04
C ASP A 356 8.45 -31.68 -28.49
N ALA A 357 9.26 -32.09 -27.52
CA ALA A 357 10.33 -31.27 -26.96
C ALA A 357 11.39 -30.92 -28.01
N PHE A 358 11.76 -31.87 -28.88
CA PHE A 358 12.70 -31.60 -29.96
C PHE A 358 12.14 -30.60 -30.98
N ALA A 359 10.89 -30.80 -31.42
CA ALA A 359 10.20 -29.89 -32.34
C ALA A 359 10.04 -28.48 -31.74
N ALA A 360 9.59 -28.40 -30.48
CA ALA A 360 9.45 -27.13 -29.76
C ALA A 360 10.79 -26.39 -29.68
N ARG A 361 11.88 -27.07 -29.31
CA ARG A 361 13.21 -26.43 -29.26
C ARG A 361 13.62 -25.86 -30.61
N PHE A 362 13.38 -26.56 -31.71
CA PHE A 362 13.70 -26.08 -33.05
C PHE A 362 12.90 -24.82 -33.41
N ILE A 363 11.58 -24.86 -33.22
CA ILE A 363 10.69 -23.73 -33.51
C ILE A 363 11.03 -22.51 -32.63
N LEU A 364 11.17 -22.71 -31.32
CA LEU A 364 11.47 -21.63 -30.39
C LEU A 364 12.85 -21.02 -30.64
N SER A 365 13.85 -21.83 -31.01
CA SER A 365 15.18 -21.30 -31.39
C SER A 365 15.12 -20.45 -32.65
N ALA A 366 14.27 -20.80 -33.62
CA ALA A 366 14.08 -20.01 -34.84
C ALA A 366 13.34 -18.68 -34.58
N MET A 367 12.52 -18.61 -33.53
CA MET A 367 11.80 -17.40 -33.13
C MET A 367 12.60 -16.50 -32.16
N ALA A 368 13.54 -17.08 -31.43
CA ALA A 368 14.33 -16.37 -30.45
C ALA A 368 15.21 -15.30 -31.10
N ARG A 369 15.31 -14.16 -30.43
CA ARG A 369 16.20 -13.07 -30.83
C ARG A 369 17.35 -13.00 -29.85
N THR A 370 18.53 -12.70 -30.36
CA THR A 370 19.67 -12.34 -29.50
C THR A 370 19.58 -10.85 -29.22
N PRO A 371 19.53 -10.42 -27.95
CA PRO A 371 19.57 -9.01 -27.59
C PRO A 371 20.78 -8.27 -28.17
N GLU A 372 20.64 -6.97 -28.43
CA GLU A 372 21.72 -6.14 -29.01
C GLU A 372 22.97 -6.04 -28.11
N ASP A 373 22.79 -6.20 -26.80
CA ASP A 373 23.85 -6.20 -25.80
C ASP A 373 24.61 -7.54 -25.72
N GLY A 374 24.27 -8.52 -26.56
CA GLY A 374 24.88 -9.86 -26.57
C GLY A 374 24.40 -10.77 -25.44
N GLY A 375 23.27 -10.44 -24.79
CA GLY A 375 22.64 -11.26 -23.77
C GLY A 375 22.16 -12.64 -24.26
N PRO A 376 21.66 -13.50 -23.34
CA PRO A 376 21.11 -14.80 -23.71
C PRO A 376 19.89 -14.66 -24.64
N PRO A 377 19.62 -15.67 -25.51
CA PRO A 377 18.48 -15.63 -26.43
C PRO A 377 17.14 -15.43 -25.70
N GLU A 378 16.29 -14.61 -26.31
CA GLU A 378 14.99 -14.20 -25.78
C GLU A 378 13.87 -14.55 -26.73
N LEU A 379 12.76 -15.05 -26.18
CA LEU A 379 11.52 -15.24 -26.91
C LEU A 379 10.53 -14.17 -26.49
N SER A 380 10.15 -13.29 -27.42
CA SER A 380 9.12 -12.28 -27.19
C SER A 380 7.81 -12.67 -27.85
N ALA A 381 6.71 -12.60 -27.09
CA ALA A 381 5.38 -12.93 -27.58
C ALA A 381 4.30 -12.12 -26.88
N GLY A 382 3.18 -11.90 -27.57
CA GLY A 382 1.96 -11.43 -26.95
C GLY A 382 1.24 -12.60 -26.28
N LEU A 383 0.89 -12.46 -25.01
CA LEU A 383 0.02 -13.38 -24.29
C LEU A 383 -1.35 -12.71 -24.13
N SER A 384 -2.44 -13.41 -24.41
CA SER A 384 -3.78 -12.89 -24.18
C SER A 384 -4.65 -13.89 -23.45
N VAL A 385 -5.60 -13.37 -22.67
CA VAL A 385 -6.72 -14.11 -22.13
C VAL A 385 -7.98 -13.42 -22.63
N GLN A 386 -8.75 -14.11 -23.47
CA GLN A 386 -10.02 -13.63 -23.98
C GLN A 386 -10.95 -14.81 -24.21
N ASP A 387 -12.24 -14.67 -23.89
CA ASP A 387 -13.22 -15.76 -24.03
C ASP A 387 -12.78 -17.06 -23.31
N ARG A 388 -12.06 -16.89 -22.19
CA ARG A 388 -11.40 -17.94 -21.41
C ARG A 388 -10.29 -18.69 -22.14
N GLU A 389 -9.83 -18.25 -23.30
CA GLU A 389 -8.70 -18.84 -24.00
C GLU A 389 -7.42 -18.10 -23.63
N LEU A 390 -6.47 -18.82 -23.04
CA LEU A 390 -5.10 -18.35 -22.85
C LEU A 390 -4.33 -18.63 -24.13
N SER A 391 -3.85 -17.60 -24.80
CA SER A 391 -3.20 -17.68 -26.10
C SER A 391 -1.85 -17.01 -26.10
N ILE A 392 -0.93 -17.51 -26.93
CA ILE A 392 0.36 -16.91 -27.23
C ILE A 392 0.44 -16.62 -28.74
N GLY A 393 0.40 -15.34 -29.11
CA GLY A 393 0.16 -14.95 -30.50
C GLY A 393 -1.11 -15.63 -31.06
N PRO A 394 -1.05 -16.34 -32.19
CA PRO A 394 -2.20 -17.04 -32.77
C PRO A 394 -2.49 -18.42 -32.15
N LEU A 395 -1.67 -18.91 -31.20
CA LEU A 395 -1.78 -20.26 -30.66
C LEU A 395 -2.53 -20.27 -29.33
N VAL A 396 -3.65 -20.98 -29.27
CA VAL A 396 -4.37 -21.26 -28.02
C VAL A 396 -3.58 -22.29 -27.21
N LEU A 397 -3.18 -21.93 -26.00
CA LEU A 397 -2.43 -22.81 -25.08
C LEU A 397 -3.37 -23.68 -24.25
N LEU A 398 -4.39 -23.07 -23.65
CA LEU A 398 -5.38 -23.75 -22.84
C LEU A 398 -6.66 -22.91 -22.71
N ARG A 399 -7.75 -23.57 -22.35
CA ARG A 399 -9.00 -22.91 -21.97
C ARG A 399 -9.13 -22.88 -20.44
N LEU A 400 -9.25 -21.68 -19.88
CA LEU A 400 -9.46 -21.43 -18.47
C LEU A 400 -10.83 -21.93 -18.00
N PRO A 401 -10.93 -22.45 -16.77
CA PRO A 401 -12.21 -22.75 -16.15
C PRO A 401 -13.05 -21.47 -15.98
N VAL A 402 -14.37 -21.61 -15.92
CA VAL A 402 -15.26 -20.48 -15.58
C VAL A 402 -14.92 -20.01 -14.17
N LEU A 403 -14.65 -18.72 -14.02
CA LEU A 403 -14.54 -18.09 -12.73
C LEU A 403 -15.95 -17.83 -12.19
N VAL A 404 -16.34 -18.59 -11.16
CA VAL A 404 -17.63 -18.44 -10.49
C VAL A 404 -17.45 -17.50 -9.31
N TRP A 405 -18.07 -16.33 -9.43
CA TRP A 405 -18.16 -15.37 -8.34
C TRP A 405 -19.39 -15.64 -7.47
N PRO A 406 -19.38 -15.24 -6.20
CA PRO A 406 -20.60 -15.17 -5.40
C PRO A 406 -21.61 -14.18 -6.01
N ASP A 407 -22.89 -14.55 -6.02
CA ASP A 407 -23.96 -13.78 -6.68
C ASP A 407 -24.44 -12.55 -5.89
N SER A 408 -24.23 -12.51 -4.58
CA SER A 408 -24.69 -11.40 -3.74
C SER A 408 -23.62 -10.99 -2.72
N ALA A 409 -23.50 -9.68 -2.52
CA ALA A 409 -22.87 -9.15 -1.33
C ALA A 409 -23.75 -9.50 -0.11
N PRO A 410 -23.19 -9.70 1.09
CA PRO A 410 -24.01 -9.84 2.28
C PRO A 410 -24.99 -8.67 2.37
N PRO A 411 -26.27 -8.91 2.70
CA PRO A 411 -27.29 -7.87 2.69
C PRO A 411 -26.88 -6.71 3.62
N PRO A 412 -27.09 -5.44 3.23
CA PRO A 412 -26.85 -4.31 4.12
C PRO A 412 -27.75 -4.46 5.35
N ALA A 413 -27.15 -4.40 6.55
CA ALA A 413 -27.90 -4.48 7.80
C ALA A 413 -28.86 -3.29 7.93
N ARG A 414 -30.11 -3.57 8.32
CA ARG A 414 -31.13 -2.57 8.68
C ARG A 414 -30.92 -2.05 10.09
#